data_AF-A0A378JRE5-F1
#
_entry.id   AF-A0A378JRE5-F1
#
_cell.length_a   1.000
_cell.length_b   1.000
_cell.length_c   1.000
_cell.angle_alpha   90.00
_cell.angle_beta   90.00
_cell.angle_gamma   90.00
#
_symmetry.space_group_name_H-M   'P 1'
#
loop_
_entity.id
_entity.type
_entity.pdbx_description
1 polymer ?
#
loop_
_entity_poly.entity_id
_entity_poly.type
_entity_poly.pdbx_seq_one_letter_code
_entity_poly.pdbx_strand_id
1 'polypeptide(L)'
;MNSKKPVHFSDHFNIDKARLNELGVFDPILNFDTKVFVEPLLLKDSASEIIRNAYNTYKTFFANLLLILQKSNQVGDKCWRTAKRMVNFPEYQYTCIGYSSGNTEGRGSGIEFNDKILQSAKEIVDLAEGNPEIFLLLPLLEDGIAGDRISDMVQNIIDDDICRYTQEIMAKLDLKGNRLHTSRNCNPYKLLFNPYSKQAIKLVPFDILSNLPVADNVDAIVEELAAYNERLRDIVNRDIGDIWLETTKAYRKEILLKELKTNKEFFIETLTALKAYSPQHYDFEKDYEGLYKWLKDSQEFVNIELSKETKDCPDDLESLMLAVTGIIHHYRDTIENKEMWRTFWTLHNSEYKHVRSHYSYMLFFTVCRAWLISQNSNISINFKQRDGQPMLEFTISGKNRLILHIKHANNTSLAKGYKNVLEKYRHVKNEKHCYLMMNFKAAPAIQLKEIRVIQNPICEIFEIDVSKRNDEQTDGIFKLLEPEFEFNLLEFEDMVFEDSLYTEEKRKGGKNSYQRHKALKEQVQILCREELNKKTYPSAMQLSTHVAKRMIAESPKLLQSFQPYQTHLIDGSDWTTPTFYRWCKNAYKLLKNKLEVVD
;
A
#
# COMPACT_ATOMS: atom_id res chain seq x y z
N MET A 1 13.40 -6.57 22.03
CA MET A 1 14.81 -6.41 22.45
C MET A 1 15.32 -5.08 21.89
N ASN A 2 16.12 -4.35 22.69
CA ASN A 2 16.68 -2.99 22.49
C ASN A 2 15.68 -1.83 22.31
N SER A 3 15.14 -1.16 23.34
CA SER A 3 15.70 -0.49 24.55
C SER A 3 16.15 0.98 24.43
N LYS A 4 15.97 1.69 23.30
CA LYS A 4 16.30 3.14 23.20
C LYS A 4 15.41 3.90 22.19
N LYS A 5 15.39 5.24 22.30
CA LYS A 5 14.67 6.19 21.41
C LYS A 5 15.02 5.90 19.93
N PRO A 6 14.06 5.99 18.98
CA PRO A 6 14.40 5.94 17.56
C PRO A 6 15.52 6.94 17.23
N VAL A 7 16.52 6.51 16.47
CA VAL A 7 17.71 7.34 16.19
C VAL A 7 18.17 7.16 14.75
N HIS A 8 18.42 8.28 14.08
CA HIS A 8 19.01 8.26 12.74
C HIS A 8 20.48 7.82 12.80
N PHE A 9 20.98 7.30 11.68
CA PHE A 9 22.39 6.99 11.51
C PHE A 9 23.25 8.24 11.65
N SER A 10 22.85 9.35 11.03
CA SER A 10 23.50 10.65 11.16
C SER A 10 23.65 11.08 12.63
N ASP A 11 22.55 11.04 13.39
CA ASP A 11 22.53 11.42 14.80
C ASP A 11 23.42 10.50 15.65
N HIS A 12 23.47 9.20 15.34
CA HIS A 12 24.28 8.22 16.07
C HIS A 12 25.79 8.39 15.84
N PHE A 13 26.19 8.68 14.61
CA PHE A 13 27.61 8.83 14.22
C PHE A 13 28.07 10.30 14.19
N ASN A 14 27.22 11.23 14.63
CA ASN A 14 27.48 12.67 14.64
C ASN A 14 27.87 13.22 13.25
N ILE A 15 27.09 12.85 12.24
CA ILE A 15 27.26 13.25 10.85
C ILE A 15 26.24 14.32 10.51
N ASP A 16 26.67 15.35 9.78
CA ASP A 16 25.75 16.36 9.26
C ASP A 16 24.75 15.73 8.27
N LYS A 17 23.45 15.92 8.52
CA LYS A 17 22.37 15.45 7.65
C LYS A 17 22.45 16.07 6.26
N ALA A 18 22.85 17.34 6.16
CA ALA A 18 23.06 17.99 4.87
C ALA A 18 24.12 17.24 4.05
N ARG A 19 25.19 16.77 4.70
CA ARG A 19 26.26 16.01 4.05
C ARG A 19 25.78 14.64 3.55
N LEU A 20 24.92 13.94 4.28
CA LEU A 20 24.32 12.69 3.78
C LEU A 20 23.41 12.92 2.57
N ASN A 21 22.61 13.99 2.62
CA ASN A 21 21.72 14.36 1.52
C ASN A 21 22.51 14.69 0.25
N GLU A 22 23.59 15.48 0.36
CA GLU A 22 24.51 15.77 -0.75
C GLU A 22 25.10 14.51 -1.38
N LEU A 23 25.37 13.48 -0.57
CA LEU A 23 25.92 12.21 -1.03
C LEU A 23 24.86 11.27 -1.62
N GLY A 24 23.58 11.64 -1.60
CA GLY A 24 22.49 10.80 -2.09
C GLY A 24 22.11 9.65 -1.16
N VAL A 25 22.55 9.68 0.11
CA VAL A 25 22.46 8.53 1.02
C VAL A 25 21.18 8.58 1.84
N PHE A 26 20.42 7.48 1.87
CA PHE A 26 19.33 7.35 2.83
C PHE A 26 19.89 7.28 4.25
N ASP A 27 19.34 8.07 5.17
CA ASP A 27 19.76 8.11 6.58
C ASP A 27 18.85 7.20 7.45
N PRO A 28 19.21 5.91 7.64
CA PRO A 28 18.34 4.93 8.26
C PRO A 28 18.10 5.20 9.75
N ILE A 29 16.93 4.79 10.25
CA ILE A 29 16.65 4.78 11.69
C ILE A 29 17.19 3.46 12.25
N LEU A 30 18.30 3.48 12.99
CA LEU A 30 19.10 2.28 13.30
C LEU A 30 18.38 1.21 14.13
N ASN A 31 17.27 1.56 14.77
CA ASN A 31 16.43 0.69 15.60
C ASN A 31 14.98 0.63 15.12
N PHE A 32 14.70 1.05 13.89
CA PHE A 32 13.36 1.02 13.31
C PHE A 32 13.40 0.87 11.79
N ASP A 33 12.63 -0.07 11.25
CA ASP A 33 12.55 -0.25 9.80
C ASP A 33 11.62 0.79 9.18
N THR A 34 12.19 1.61 8.28
CA THR A 34 11.40 2.56 7.49
C THR A 34 10.69 1.80 6.37
N LYS A 35 9.38 2.04 6.19
CA LYS A 35 8.53 1.30 5.22
C LYS A 35 8.73 1.75 3.77
N VAL A 36 9.98 1.73 3.35
CA VAL A 36 10.45 1.95 1.99
C VAL A 36 11.22 0.71 1.56
N PHE A 37 11.35 0.55 0.25
CA PHE A 37 11.74 -0.71 -0.37
C PHE A 37 12.66 -0.43 -1.56
N VAL A 38 13.67 -1.26 -1.76
CA VAL A 38 14.54 -1.18 -2.94
C VAL A 38 13.74 -1.62 -4.17
N GLU A 39 13.60 -0.74 -5.16
CA GLU A 39 12.89 -1.03 -6.41
C GLU A 39 13.90 -1.35 -7.53
N PRO A 40 13.87 -2.56 -8.13
CA PRO A 40 14.84 -2.97 -9.15
C PRO A 40 14.89 -2.05 -10.37
N LEU A 41 13.76 -1.45 -10.75
CA LEU A 41 13.72 -0.52 -11.88
C LEU A 41 14.49 0.79 -11.64
N LEU A 42 14.67 1.18 -10.38
CA LEU A 42 15.42 2.40 -10.02
C LEU A 42 16.93 2.20 -10.05
N LEU A 43 17.42 0.95 -10.02
CA LEU A 43 18.86 0.69 -10.01
C LEU A 43 19.58 1.33 -11.20
N LYS A 44 19.01 1.20 -12.41
CA LYS A 44 19.62 1.69 -13.66
C LYS A 44 19.77 3.22 -13.71
N ASP A 45 18.97 3.94 -12.93
CA ASP A 45 18.89 5.39 -12.90
C ASP A 45 19.56 6.01 -11.65
N SER A 46 20.13 5.17 -10.76
CA SER A 46 20.79 5.67 -9.55
C SER A 46 21.97 6.60 -9.88
N ALA A 47 22.12 7.66 -9.09
CA ALA A 47 23.24 8.59 -9.17
C ALA A 47 24.57 7.90 -8.81
N SER A 48 24.52 6.91 -7.91
CA SER A 48 25.68 6.11 -7.53
C SER A 48 26.11 5.16 -8.64
N GLU A 49 27.34 5.29 -9.13
CA GLU A 49 27.87 4.41 -10.19
C GLU A 49 27.92 2.94 -9.76
N ILE A 50 28.26 2.65 -8.50
CA ILE A 50 28.27 1.28 -7.97
C ILE A 50 26.87 0.67 -8.06
N ILE A 51 25.85 1.41 -7.65
CA ILE A 51 24.46 0.91 -7.61
C ILE A 51 23.86 0.88 -9.02
N ARG A 52 24.21 1.83 -9.88
CA ARG A 52 23.86 1.80 -11.30
C ARG A 52 24.40 0.56 -12.00
N ASN A 53 25.66 0.20 -11.71
CA ASN A 53 26.27 -1.02 -12.22
C ASN A 53 25.66 -2.29 -11.60
N ALA A 54 25.10 -2.21 -10.39
CA ALA A 54 24.38 -3.32 -9.76
C ALA A 54 23.14 -3.76 -10.55
N TYR A 55 22.58 -2.90 -11.42
CA TYR A 55 21.55 -3.31 -12.37
C TYR A 55 22.03 -4.44 -13.30
N ASN A 56 23.31 -4.44 -13.69
CA ASN A 56 23.89 -5.54 -14.45
C ASN A 56 24.07 -6.79 -13.59
N THR A 57 24.50 -6.66 -12.33
CA THR A 57 24.52 -7.80 -11.37
C THR A 57 23.15 -8.46 -11.29
N TYR A 58 22.10 -7.65 -11.15
CA TYR A 58 20.70 -8.08 -11.12
C TYR A 58 20.29 -8.81 -12.40
N LYS A 59 20.55 -8.23 -13.58
CA LYS A 59 20.25 -8.87 -14.87
C LYS A 59 21.03 -10.17 -15.09
N THR A 60 22.32 -10.20 -14.72
CA THR A 60 23.16 -11.39 -14.90
C THR A 60 22.72 -12.54 -14.01
N PHE A 61 22.33 -12.26 -12.76
CA PHE A 61 21.73 -13.28 -11.88
C PHE A 61 20.56 -13.97 -12.57
N PHE A 62 19.69 -13.17 -13.20
CA PHE A 62 18.49 -13.64 -13.83
C PHE A 62 18.70 -14.30 -15.20
N ALA A 63 19.66 -13.83 -16.00
CA ALA A 63 20.11 -14.52 -17.20
C ALA A 63 20.58 -15.94 -16.88
N ASN A 64 21.38 -16.09 -15.83
CA ASN A 64 21.85 -17.39 -15.36
C ASN A 64 20.70 -18.28 -14.87
N LEU A 65 19.73 -17.69 -14.17
CA LEU A 65 18.54 -18.41 -13.71
C LEU A 65 17.71 -18.95 -14.89
N LEU A 66 17.46 -18.15 -15.93
CA LEU A 66 16.73 -18.62 -17.12
C LEU A 66 17.47 -19.74 -17.83
N LEU A 67 18.79 -19.61 -18.01
CA LEU A 67 19.59 -20.64 -18.67
C LEU A 67 19.48 -21.99 -17.94
N ILE A 68 19.43 -21.97 -16.61
CA ILE A 68 19.25 -23.18 -15.79
C ILE A 68 17.82 -23.70 -15.90
N LEU A 69 16.81 -22.83 -15.88
CA LEU A 69 15.40 -23.21 -15.99
C LEU A 69 15.04 -23.78 -17.38
N GLN A 70 15.64 -23.27 -18.45
CA GLN A 70 15.49 -23.81 -19.82
C GLN A 70 16.04 -25.23 -19.92
N LYS A 71 17.10 -25.55 -19.17
CA LYS A 71 17.68 -26.89 -19.10
C LYS A 71 16.98 -27.83 -18.10
N SER A 72 15.95 -27.34 -17.41
CA SER A 72 15.15 -28.16 -16.50
C SER A 72 13.94 -28.73 -17.24
N ASN A 73 13.85 -30.06 -17.22
CA ASN A 73 12.79 -30.83 -17.87
C ASN A 73 11.64 -31.14 -16.90
N GLN A 74 11.94 -31.27 -15.61
CA GLN A 74 10.94 -31.61 -14.60
C GLN A 74 11.28 -31.01 -13.23
N VAL A 75 10.24 -30.75 -12.45
CA VAL A 75 10.37 -30.32 -11.05
C VAL A 75 11.22 -31.33 -10.28
N GLY A 76 12.24 -30.83 -9.57
CA GLY A 76 13.13 -31.64 -8.74
C GLY A 76 14.38 -32.20 -9.44
N ASP A 77 14.54 -32.01 -10.76
CA ASP A 77 15.78 -32.39 -11.45
C ASP A 77 17.00 -31.56 -10.98
N LYS A 78 18.20 -31.88 -11.49
CA LYS A 78 19.44 -31.19 -11.08
C LYS A 78 19.39 -29.68 -11.36
N CYS A 79 18.81 -29.28 -12.50
CA CYS A 79 18.69 -27.89 -12.90
C CYS A 79 17.69 -27.16 -12.01
N TRP A 80 16.50 -27.74 -11.78
CA TRP A 80 15.47 -27.24 -10.87
C TRP A 80 16.00 -27.04 -9.45
N ARG A 81 16.69 -28.05 -8.88
CA ARG A 81 17.28 -27.94 -7.54
C ARG A 81 18.36 -26.86 -7.46
N THR A 82 19.06 -26.61 -8.56
CA THR A 82 20.06 -25.53 -8.64
C THR A 82 19.39 -24.17 -8.69
N ALA A 83 18.39 -24.01 -9.55
CA ALA A 83 17.57 -22.80 -9.62
C ALA A 83 16.90 -22.49 -8.28
N LYS A 84 16.31 -23.49 -7.61
CA LYS A 84 15.73 -23.36 -6.26
C LYS A 84 16.73 -22.87 -5.21
N ARG A 85 18.00 -23.27 -5.29
CA ARG A 85 19.05 -22.74 -4.39
C ARG A 85 19.41 -21.28 -4.73
N MET A 86 19.42 -20.91 -6.01
CA MET A 86 19.73 -19.54 -6.44
C MET A 86 18.68 -18.55 -5.94
N VAL A 87 17.39 -18.89 -6.06
CA VAL A 87 16.27 -18.05 -5.63
C VAL A 87 15.99 -18.12 -4.13
N ASN A 88 16.91 -18.65 -3.32
CA ASN A 88 16.72 -18.69 -1.87
C ASN A 88 17.07 -17.33 -1.25
N PHE A 89 16.09 -16.44 -1.11
CA PHE A 89 16.29 -15.10 -0.56
C PHE A 89 15.79 -15.02 0.90
N PRO A 90 16.70 -14.96 1.89
CA PRO A 90 16.32 -14.62 3.26
C PRO A 90 15.97 -13.13 3.40
N GLU A 91 15.28 -12.77 4.48
CA GLU A 91 15.05 -11.39 4.91
C GLU A 91 16.38 -10.61 5.01
N TYR A 92 16.42 -9.38 4.49
CA TYR A 92 17.62 -8.57 4.41
C TYR A 92 17.73 -7.57 5.57
N GLN A 93 18.45 -7.94 6.63
CA GLN A 93 18.39 -7.28 7.95
C GLN A 93 19.40 -6.14 8.18
N TYR A 94 20.01 -5.58 7.13
CA TYR A 94 21.21 -4.72 7.26
C TYR A 94 20.97 -3.23 7.01
N THR A 95 19.84 -2.87 6.39
CA THR A 95 19.55 -1.53 5.83
C THR A 95 18.51 -0.73 6.62
N CYS A 96 17.86 -1.33 7.62
CA CYS A 96 16.81 -0.70 8.43
C CYS A 96 15.64 -0.16 7.59
N ILE A 97 15.26 -0.91 6.56
CA ILE A 97 14.10 -0.66 5.70
C ILE A 97 13.25 -1.93 5.63
N GLY A 98 12.00 -1.80 5.21
CA GLY A 98 11.08 -2.91 5.06
C GLY A 98 9.96 -2.94 6.10
N TYR A 99 9.27 -4.07 6.23
CA TYR A 99 8.27 -4.23 7.27
C TYR A 99 8.91 -4.71 8.59
N SER A 100 8.73 -3.94 9.66
CA SER A 100 9.10 -4.36 11.02
C SER A 100 8.51 -5.75 11.35
N SER A 101 9.34 -6.65 11.89
CA SER A 101 9.12 -8.09 12.16
C SER A 101 7.97 -8.47 13.14
N GLY A 102 6.96 -7.62 13.29
CA GLY A 102 5.75 -7.87 14.09
C GLY A 102 4.78 -8.78 13.33
N ASN A 103 4.96 -10.10 13.51
CA ASN A 103 4.09 -11.18 13.04
C ASN A 103 3.90 -11.30 11.52
N THR A 104 4.85 -11.99 10.88
CA THR A 104 4.65 -12.71 9.60
C THR A 104 3.99 -14.09 9.80
N GLU A 105 3.24 -14.29 10.88
CA GLU A 105 2.40 -15.47 11.08
C GLU A 105 1.19 -15.39 10.12
N GLY A 106 1.40 -15.77 8.86
CA GLY A 106 0.30 -15.99 7.91
C GLY A 106 0.60 -15.77 6.43
N ARG A 107 1.82 -15.41 6.01
CA ARG A 107 2.13 -15.11 4.58
C ARG A 107 3.21 -16.00 3.97
N GLY A 108 3.14 -17.30 4.23
CA GLY A 108 3.99 -18.32 3.62
C GLY A 108 5.46 -18.21 4.05
N SER A 109 6.03 -19.33 4.47
CA SER A 109 7.47 -19.41 4.74
C SER A 109 8.26 -18.92 3.50
N GLY A 110 9.46 -18.37 3.67
CA GLY A 110 10.31 -17.96 2.54
C GLY A 110 10.47 -19.05 1.47
N ILE A 111 10.33 -20.33 1.86
CA ILE A 111 10.30 -21.50 0.96
C ILE A 111 9.11 -21.44 -0.02
N GLU A 112 7.89 -21.16 0.47
CA GLU A 112 6.69 -21.08 -0.36
C GLU A 112 6.77 -19.93 -1.37
N PHE A 113 7.36 -18.80 -0.94
CA PHE A 113 7.64 -17.67 -1.83
C PHE A 113 8.64 -18.04 -2.93
N ASN A 114 9.77 -18.64 -2.56
CA ASN A 114 10.81 -19.03 -3.50
C ASN A 114 10.30 -20.05 -4.52
N ASP A 115 9.45 -20.99 -4.09
CA ASP A 115 8.84 -21.98 -4.97
C ASP A 115 7.83 -21.36 -5.94
N LYS A 116 7.03 -20.38 -5.50
CA LYS A 116 6.14 -19.63 -6.39
C LYS A 116 6.91 -18.84 -7.44
N ILE A 117 7.89 -18.04 -7.02
CA ILE A 117 8.77 -17.28 -7.92
C ILE A 117 9.41 -18.19 -8.97
N LEU A 118 9.90 -19.36 -8.55
CA LEU A 118 10.52 -20.33 -9.45
C LEU A 118 9.53 -20.91 -10.45
N GLN A 119 8.31 -21.21 -10.00
CA GLN A 119 7.22 -21.72 -10.83
C GLN A 119 6.79 -20.67 -11.86
N SER A 120 6.55 -19.41 -11.45
CA SER A 120 6.20 -18.34 -12.39
C SER A 120 7.31 -18.10 -13.38
N ALA A 121 8.57 -18.07 -12.93
CA ALA A 121 9.73 -17.94 -13.81
C ALA A 121 9.79 -19.07 -14.85
N LYS A 122 9.42 -20.31 -14.49
CA LYS A 122 9.33 -21.44 -15.43
C LYS A 122 8.14 -21.33 -16.38
N GLU A 123 7.00 -20.79 -15.94
CA GLU A 123 5.82 -20.58 -16.80
C GLU A 123 6.09 -19.56 -17.90
N ILE A 124 6.82 -18.50 -17.57
CA ILE A 124 7.05 -17.36 -18.46
C ILE A 124 8.35 -17.47 -19.26
N VAL A 125 9.26 -18.40 -18.94
CA VAL A 125 10.56 -18.53 -19.64
C VAL A 125 10.39 -18.76 -21.14
N ASP A 126 9.33 -19.47 -21.53
CA ASP A 126 9.01 -19.74 -22.94
C ASP A 126 8.47 -18.48 -23.63
N LEU A 127 7.69 -17.64 -22.93
CA LEU A 127 7.25 -16.33 -23.41
C LEU A 127 8.41 -15.33 -23.51
N ALA A 128 9.42 -15.49 -22.66
CA ALA A 128 10.59 -14.62 -22.58
C ALA A 128 11.51 -14.67 -23.81
N GLU A 129 11.47 -15.78 -24.56
CA GLU A 129 12.45 -16.11 -25.61
C GLU A 129 13.92 -15.92 -25.14
N GLY A 130 14.19 -16.21 -23.88
CA GLY A 130 15.52 -16.04 -23.27
C GLY A 130 15.88 -14.62 -22.81
N ASN A 131 14.93 -13.67 -22.79
CA ASN A 131 15.18 -12.31 -22.31
C ASN A 131 15.31 -12.26 -20.78
N PRO A 132 16.50 -11.93 -20.22
CA PRO A 132 16.72 -11.87 -18.77
C PRO A 132 15.98 -10.74 -18.07
N GLU A 133 15.45 -9.77 -18.80
CA GLU A 133 14.68 -8.67 -18.21
C GLU A 133 13.25 -9.08 -17.87
N ILE A 134 12.84 -10.31 -18.18
CA ILE A 134 11.58 -10.90 -17.73
C ILE A 134 11.36 -10.81 -16.22
N PHE A 135 12.43 -10.72 -15.43
CA PHE A 135 12.33 -10.62 -13.98
C PHE A 135 11.83 -9.25 -13.49
N LEU A 136 11.77 -8.25 -14.37
CA LEU A 136 11.01 -7.03 -14.09
C LEU A 136 9.50 -7.32 -13.95
N LEU A 137 9.00 -8.39 -14.58
CA LEU A 137 7.61 -8.83 -14.48
C LEU A 137 7.37 -9.81 -13.34
N LEU A 138 8.40 -10.49 -12.81
CA LEU A 138 8.21 -11.42 -11.68
C LEU A 138 7.47 -10.82 -10.48
N PRO A 139 7.78 -9.59 -10.03
CA PRO A 139 7.01 -8.90 -9.00
C PRO A 139 5.52 -8.81 -9.31
N LEU A 140 5.17 -8.70 -10.59
CA LEU A 140 3.78 -8.57 -11.06
C LEU A 140 3.05 -9.91 -11.16
N LEU A 141 3.75 -11.05 -11.15
CA LEU A 141 3.23 -12.35 -11.62
C LEU A 141 2.65 -13.26 -10.54
N GLU A 142 2.81 -12.92 -9.26
CA GLU A 142 2.32 -13.75 -8.16
C GLU A 142 1.54 -12.93 -7.15
N ASP A 143 0.31 -13.36 -6.92
CA ASP A 143 -0.52 -12.73 -5.91
C ASP A 143 0.00 -13.04 -4.50
N GLY A 144 -0.06 -12.02 -3.65
CA GLY A 144 0.49 -12.06 -2.30
C GLY A 144 2.01 -11.88 -2.19
N ILE A 145 2.78 -11.71 -3.28
CA ILE A 145 4.16 -11.21 -3.17
C ILE A 145 4.11 -9.75 -2.74
N ALA A 146 4.41 -9.49 -1.47
CA ALA A 146 4.54 -8.14 -0.95
C ALA A 146 5.83 -7.50 -1.47
N GLY A 147 5.81 -6.19 -1.70
CA GLY A 147 6.97 -5.42 -2.15
C GLY A 147 8.24 -5.60 -1.30
N ASP A 148 8.08 -5.90 -0.01
CA ASP A 148 9.16 -6.25 0.92
C ASP A 148 10.01 -7.44 0.46
N ARG A 149 9.37 -8.48 -0.08
CA ARG A 149 10.09 -9.67 -0.56
C ARG A 149 10.87 -9.40 -1.84
N ILE A 150 10.38 -8.48 -2.66
CA ILE A 150 11.11 -8.01 -3.85
C ILE A 150 12.31 -7.16 -3.42
N SER A 151 12.13 -6.25 -2.47
CA SER A 151 13.22 -5.48 -1.87
C SER A 151 14.31 -6.40 -1.28
N ASP A 152 13.92 -7.41 -0.50
CA ASP A 152 14.84 -8.40 0.05
C ASP A 152 15.58 -9.17 -1.05
N MET A 153 14.86 -9.64 -2.07
CA MET A 153 15.45 -10.33 -3.21
C MET A 153 16.50 -9.46 -3.90
N VAL A 154 16.16 -8.21 -4.22
CA VAL A 154 17.08 -7.28 -4.89
C VAL A 154 18.33 -7.10 -4.03
N GLN A 155 18.17 -6.73 -2.77
CA GLN A 155 19.28 -6.50 -1.84
C GLN A 155 20.17 -7.74 -1.66
N ASN A 156 19.58 -8.94 -1.65
CA ASN A 156 20.35 -10.18 -1.63
C ASN A 156 21.16 -10.39 -2.92
N ILE A 157 20.56 -10.12 -4.09
CA ILE A 157 21.25 -10.28 -5.39
C ILE A 157 22.42 -9.31 -5.52
N ILE A 158 22.22 -8.05 -5.11
CA ILE A 158 23.22 -6.98 -5.24
C ILE A 158 24.03 -6.77 -3.95
N ASP A 159 24.12 -7.78 -3.09
CA ASP A 159 24.68 -7.63 -1.74
C ASP A 159 26.10 -7.07 -1.72
N ASP A 160 26.95 -7.55 -2.63
CA ASP A 160 28.32 -7.06 -2.80
C ASP A 160 28.36 -5.60 -3.26
N ASP A 161 27.46 -5.19 -4.16
CA ASP A 161 27.35 -3.82 -4.63
C ASP A 161 26.97 -2.88 -3.47
N ILE A 162 26.01 -3.29 -2.63
CA ILE A 162 25.62 -2.56 -1.40
C ILE A 162 26.80 -2.47 -0.42
N CYS A 163 27.58 -3.54 -0.26
CA CYS A 163 28.75 -3.53 0.63
C CYS A 163 29.83 -2.56 0.14
N ARG A 164 30.12 -2.57 -1.18
CA ARG A 164 31.07 -1.63 -1.80
C ARG A 164 30.59 -0.18 -1.68
N TYR A 165 29.32 0.07 -1.98
CA TYR A 165 28.70 1.38 -1.82
C TYR A 165 28.80 1.87 -0.37
N THR A 166 28.49 1.01 0.60
CA THR A 166 28.61 1.33 2.03
C THR A 166 30.05 1.74 2.39
N GLN A 167 31.06 1.00 1.91
CA GLN A 167 32.47 1.36 2.17
C GLN A 167 32.88 2.68 1.50
N GLU A 168 32.38 2.97 0.30
CA GLU A 168 32.61 4.25 -0.37
C GLU A 168 32.04 5.41 0.44
N ILE A 169 30.79 5.29 0.90
CA ILE A 169 30.15 6.31 1.74
C ILE A 169 30.88 6.46 3.07
N MET A 170 31.27 5.35 3.72
CA MET A 170 32.07 5.40 4.94
C MET A 170 33.39 6.15 4.73
N ALA A 171 34.10 5.92 3.62
CA ALA A 171 35.33 6.64 3.30
C ALA A 171 35.09 8.14 3.09
N LYS A 172 34.01 8.52 2.39
CA LYS A 172 33.60 9.92 2.18
C LYS A 172 33.18 10.64 3.47
N LEU A 173 32.82 9.89 4.51
CA LEU A 173 32.41 10.39 5.83
C LEU A 173 33.48 10.20 6.92
N ASP A 174 34.69 9.77 6.55
CA ASP A 174 35.79 9.42 7.47
C ASP A 174 35.40 8.42 8.58
N LEU A 175 34.53 7.47 8.24
CA LEU A 175 34.07 6.42 9.14
C LEU A 175 34.90 5.14 8.98
N LYS A 176 35.39 4.59 10.10
CA LYS A 176 36.15 3.35 10.12
C LYS A 176 35.27 2.18 10.55
N GLY A 177 35.17 1.17 9.68
CA GLY A 177 34.45 -0.06 9.99
C GLY A 177 35.00 -0.76 11.23
N ASN A 178 34.10 -1.21 12.11
CA ASN A 178 34.40 -1.88 13.38
C ASN A 178 33.79 -3.29 13.46
N ARG A 179 33.20 -3.81 12.38
CA ARG A 179 32.67 -5.16 12.26
C ARG A 179 33.12 -5.82 10.96
N LEU A 180 33.60 -7.05 11.04
CA LEU A 180 33.79 -7.90 9.86
C LEU A 180 32.42 -8.48 9.45
N HIS A 181 32.05 -8.28 8.18
CA HIS A 181 30.82 -8.77 7.57
C HIS A 181 31.18 -9.60 6.34
N THR A 182 30.51 -10.73 6.14
CA THR A 182 30.66 -11.57 4.96
C THR A 182 29.43 -11.40 4.09
N SER A 183 29.61 -10.99 2.83
CA SER A 183 28.49 -10.86 1.88
C SER A 183 27.92 -12.22 1.47
N ARG A 184 26.79 -12.21 0.77
CA ARG A 184 26.14 -13.40 0.22
C ARG A 184 27.07 -14.24 -0.67
N ASN A 185 27.98 -13.59 -1.41
CA ASN A 185 28.96 -14.27 -2.26
C ASN A 185 30.26 -14.61 -1.52
N CYS A 186 30.24 -14.63 -0.19
CA CYS A 186 31.37 -14.96 0.68
C CYS A 186 32.55 -13.98 0.65
N ASN A 187 32.33 -12.74 0.20
CA ASN A 187 33.38 -11.71 0.21
C ASN A 187 33.43 -10.99 1.58
N PRO A 188 34.62 -10.75 2.15
CA PRO A 188 34.75 -10.06 3.43
C PRO A 188 34.74 -8.53 3.25
N TYR A 189 33.99 -7.83 4.10
CA TYR A 189 33.91 -6.38 4.18
C TYR A 189 34.05 -5.91 5.64
N LYS A 190 34.69 -4.75 5.84
CA LYS A 190 34.76 -4.11 7.16
C LYS A 190 33.75 -2.97 7.21
N LEU A 191 32.64 -3.19 7.91
CA LEU A 191 31.48 -2.29 7.98
C LEU A 191 31.28 -1.77 9.41
N LEU A 192 30.29 -0.90 9.60
CA LEU A 192 29.89 -0.40 10.93
C LEU A 192 28.97 -1.39 11.64
N PHE A 193 29.09 -1.47 12.96
CA PHE A 193 28.22 -2.25 13.83
C PHE A 193 26.99 -1.43 14.22
N ASN A 194 25.80 -2.01 14.03
CA ASN A 194 24.56 -1.49 14.58
C ASN A 194 24.41 -1.96 16.04
N PRO A 195 24.46 -1.07 17.05
CA PRO A 195 24.33 -1.47 18.45
C PRO A 195 22.91 -1.94 18.83
N TYR A 196 21.91 -1.65 17.99
CA TYR A 196 20.51 -1.98 18.24
C TYR A 196 20.15 -3.35 17.67
N SER A 197 20.37 -3.58 16.38
CA SER A 197 20.09 -4.86 15.73
C SER A 197 21.19 -5.90 15.95
N LYS A 198 22.37 -5.48 16.42
CA LYS A 198 23.59 -6.29 16.53
C LYS A 198 24.10 -6.82 15.19
N GLN A 199 23.68 -6.22 14.08
CA GLN A 199 24.12 -6.56 12.72
C GLN A 199 25.14 -5.55 12.18
N ALA A 200 25.67 -5.81 10.98
CA ALA A 200 26.38 -4.79 10.21
C ALA A 200 25.38 -3.77 9.65
N ILE A 201 25.79 -2.51 9.57
CA ILE A 201 25.05 -1.45 8.88
C ILE A 201 25.45 -1.48 7.42
N LYS A 202 24.46 -1.52 6.53
CA LYS A 202 24.61 -1.29 5.10
C LYS A 202 23.78 -0.09 4.71
N LEU A 203 24.40 0.82 3.96
CA LEU A 203 23.78 2.03 3.46
C LEU A 203 23.30 1.79 2.03
N VAL A 204 22.27 2.53 1.64
CA VAL A 204 21.71 2.53 0.28
C VAL A 204 21.46 3.98 -0.16
N PRO A 205 21.52 4.28 -1.46
CA PRO A 205 21.04 5.56 -1.96
C PRO A 205 19.54 5.73 -1.68
N PHE A 206 19.07 6.96 -1.46
CA PHE A 206 17.63 7.19 -1.38
C PHE A 206 16.92 7.06 -2.74
N ASP A 207 17.65 7.24 -3.84
CA ASP A 207 17.12 7.26 -5.22
C ASP A 207 16.70 5.88 -5.74
N ILE A 208 16.98 4.80 -5.00
CA ILE A 208 16.51 3.45 -5.29
C ILE A 208 15.35 3.00 -4.39
N LEU A 209 14.86 3.87 -3.50
CA LEU A 209 13.84 3.53 -2.51
C LEU A 209 12.45 4.00 -2.97
N SER A 210 11.45 3.14 -2.84
CA SER A 210 10.03 3.47 -3.07
C SER A 210 9.18 3.06 -1.86
N ASN A 211 8.05 3.74 -1.64
CA ASN A 211 7.09 3.37 -0.57
C ASN A 211 6.09 2.28 -0.98
N LEU A 212 5.95 2.05 -2.28
CA LEU A 212 5.06 1.06 -2.88
C LEU A 212 5.80 0.44 -4.07
N PRO A 213 6.39 -0.76 -3.91
CA PRO A 213 7.01 -1.46 -5.02
C PRO A 213 5.99 -1.73 -6.12
N VAL A 214 6.48 -1.81 -7.36
CA VAL A 214 5.64 -2.03 -8.55
C VAL A 214 4.71 -3.25 -8.40
N ALA A 215 5.14 -4.28 -7.67
CA ALA A 215 4.37 -5.47 -7.30
C ALA A 215 3.04 -5.20 -6.59
N ASP A 216 3.01 -4.20 -5.71
CA ASP A 216 1.88 -3.93 -4.82
C ASP A 216 0.79 -3.08 -5.50
N ASN A 217 1.05 -2.55 -6.70
CA ASN A 217 0.16 -1.63 -7.41
C ASN A 217 0.09 -1.92 -8.93
N VAL A 218 0.11 -3.20 -9.30
CA VAL A 218 0.12 -3.69 -10.70
C VAL A 218 -0.95 -3.02 -11.57
N ASP A 219 -2.16 -2.83 -11.03
CA ASP A 219 -3.26 -2.19 -11.76
C ASP A 219 -2.91 -0.75 -12.16
N ALA A 220 -2.45 0.05 -11.21
CA ALA A 220 -2.07 1.43 -11.50
C ALA A 220 -0.83 1.53 -12.39
N ILE A 221 0.14 0.63 -12.20
CA ILE A 221 1.35 0.61 -13.04
C ILE A 221 0.98 0.27 -14.49
N VAL A 222 0.11 -0.72 -14.73
CA VAL A 222 -0.32 -1.04 -16.11
C VAL A 222 -1.12 0.11 -16.72
N GLU A 223 -1.97 0.81 -15.96
CA GLU A 223 -2.63 2.04 -16.43
C GLU A 223 -1.61 3.10 -16.85
N GLU A 224 -0.59 3.32 -16.02
CA GLU A 224 0.48 4.28 -16.30
C GLU A 224 1.28 3.88 -17.54
N LEU A 225 1.72 2.62 -17.63
CA LEU A 225 2.42 2.06 -18.80
C LEU A 225 1.59 2.25 -20.07
N ALA A 226 0.28 1.96 -20.02
CA ALA A 226 -0.63 2.14 -21.15
C ALA A 226 -0.88 3.62 -21.50
N ALA A 227 -0.66 4.55 -20.56
CA ALA A 227 -0.79 5.98 -20.85
C ALA A 227 0.30 6.49 -21.80
N TYR A 228 1.47 5.85 -21.86
CA TYR A 228 2.56 6.25 -22.77
C TYR A 228 3.02 5.18 -23.76
N ASN A 229 2.50 3.94 -23.69
CA ASN A 229 2.69 2.91 -24.72
C ASN A 229 1.36 2.65 -25.45
N GLU A 230 1.27 3.14 -26.70
CA GLU A 230 0.07 3.02 -27.55
C GLU A 230 -0.32 1.56 -27.82
N ARG A 231 0.66 0.69 -28.11
CA ARG A 231 0.40 -0.73 -28.36
C ARG A 231 -0.13 -1.44 -27.12
N LEU A 232 0.48 -1.17 -25.97
CA LEU A 232 0.00 -1.71 -24.70
C LEU A 232 -1.42 -1.20 -24.40
N ARG A 233 -1.70 0.07 -24.70
CA ARG A 233 -3.05 0.64 -24.54
C ARG A 233 -4.07 -0.07 -25.42
N ASP A 234 -3.74 -0.34 -26.68
CA ASP A 234 -4.63 -1.03 -27.61
C ASP A 234 -4.92 -2.46 -27.14
N ILE A 235 -3.89 -3.17 -26.66
CA ILE A 235 -4.05 -4.51 -26.08
C ILE A 235 -4.90 -4.47 -24.81
N VAL A 236 -4.62 -3.53 -23.88
CA VAL A 236 -5.41 -3.35 -22.67
C VAL A 236 -6.86 -3.03 -23.01
N ASN A 237 -7.13 -2.13 -23.95
CA ASN A 237 -8.48 -1.78 -24.37
C ASN A 237 -9.22 -2.95 -25.01
N ARG A 238 -8.54 -3.71 -25.88
CA ARG A 238 -9.11 -4.86 -26.61
C ARG A 238 -9.39 -6.05 -25.69
N ASP A 239 -8.45 -6.38 -24.81
CA ASP A 239 -8.47 -7.64 -24.04
C ASP A 239 -8.99 -7.44 -22.60
N ILE A 240 -8.89 -6.23 -22.05
CA ILE A 240 -9.15 -5.91 -20.62
C ILE A 240 -10.06 -4.68 -20.42
N GLY A 241 -10.31 -3.86 -21.46
CA GLY A 241 -10.94 -2.54 -21.36
C GLY A 241 -12.33 -2.56 -20.70
N ASP A 242 -13.18 -3.49 -21.10
CA ASP A 242 -14.53 -3.66 -20.54
C ASP A 242 -14.52 -4.14 -19.08
N ILE A 243 -13.45 -4.83 -18.65
CA ILE A 243 -13.28 -5.32 -17.29
C ILE A 243 -12.78 -4.20 -16.37
N TRP A 244 -12.03 -3.25 -16.94
CA TRP A 244 -11.32 -2.20 -16.21
C TRP A 244 -12.24 -1.25 -15.43
N LEU A 245 -13.41 -0.94 -16.00
CA LEU A 245 -14.32 0.08 -15.46
C LEU A 245 -15.30 -0.44 -14.38
N GLU A 246 -15.55 -1.74 -14.32
CA GLU A 246 -16.66 -2.31 -13.53
C GLU A 246 -16.22 -3.23 -12.38
N THR A 247 -14.92 -3.38 -12.13
CA THR A 247 -14.40 -4.44 -11.25
C THR A 247 -13.52 -3.95 -10.09
N THR A 248 -13.44 -4.78 -9.05
CA THR A 248 -12.61 -4.49 -7.87
C THR A 248 -11.13 -4.51 -8.24
N LYS A 249 -10.29 -3.79 -7.50
CA LYS A 249 -8.82 -3.83 -7.69
C LYS A 249 -8.26 -5.25 -7.67
N ALA A 250 -8.75 -6.08 -6.75
CA ALA A 250 -8.35 -7.48 -6.63
C ALA A 250 -8.65 -8.28 -7.91
N TYR A 251 -9.81 -8.06 -8.52
CA TYR A 251 -10.18 -8.74 -9.76
C TYR A 251 -9.37 -8.23 -10.95
N ARG A 252 -9.13 -6.91 -11.05
CA ARG A 252 -8.24 -6.35 -12.09
C ARG A 252 -6.86 -6.96 -12.02
N LYS A 253 -6.30 -7.06 -10.81
CA LYS A 253 -5.00 -7.71 -10.57
C LYS A 253 -5.00 -9.16 -11.05
N GLU A 254 -6.02 -9.95 -10.70
CA GLU A 254 -6.14 -11.35 -11.13
C GLU A 254 -6.17 -11.51 -12.66
N ILE A 255 -6.90 -10.65 -13.36
CA ILE A 255 -6.98 -10.67 -14.82
C ILE A 255 -5.65 -10.27 -15.46
N LEU A 256 -5.03 -9.18 -14.99
CA LEU A 256 -3.71 -8.74 -15.46
C LEU A 256 -2.65 -9.84 -15.29
N LEU A 257 -2.64 -10.48 -14.13
CA LEU A 257 -1.79 -11.61 -13.82
C LEU A 257 -1.96 -12.75 -14.82
N LYS A 258 -3.22 -13.10 -15.11
CA LYS A 258 -3.54 -14.14 -16.09
C LYS A 258 -3.06 -13.76 -17.48
N GLU A 259 -3.36 -12.55 -17.95
CA GLU A 259 -2.96 -12.08 -19.27
C GLU A 259 -1.44 -12.06 -19.42
N LEU A 260 -0.68 -11.61 -18.40
CA LEU A 260 0.78 -11.65 -18.42
C LEU A 260 1.33 -13.08 -18.57
N LYS A 261 0.63 -14.10 -18.05
CA LYS A 261 1.05 -15.50 -18.13
C LYS A 261 0.60 -16.22 -19.40
N THR A 262 -0.43 -15.74 -20.10
CA THR A 262 -1.03 -16.48 -21.22
C THR A 262 -0.98 -15.75 -22.57
N ASN A 263 -0.84 -14.42 -22.57
CA ASN A 263 -0.89 -13.61 -23.77
C ASN A 263 0.51 -13.08 -24.11
N LYS A 264 1.16 -13.69 -25.11
CA LYS A 264 2.52 -13.34 -25.52
C LYS A 264 2.65 -11.88 -25.98
N GLU A 265 1.66 -11.37 -26.71
CA GLU A 265 1.66 -9.98 -27.19
C GLU A 265 1.63 -9.01 -26.00
N PHE A 266 0.68 -9.22 -25.07
CA PHE A 266 0.57 -8.43 -23.85
C PHE A 266 1.82 -8.50 -22.99
N PHE A 267 2.39 -9.70 -22.83
CA PHE A 267 3.63 -9.93 -22.10
C PHE A 267 4.80 -9.12 -22.68
N ILE A 268 5.03 -9.19 -24.00
CA ILE A 268 6.14 -8.50 -24.68
C ILE A 268 5.97 -6.98 -24.62
N GLU A 269 4.77 -6.48 -24.86
CA GLU A 269 4.52 -5.03 -24.83
C GLU A 269 4.59 -4.47 -23.40
N THR A 270 4.12 -5.21 -22.39
CA THR A 270 4.29 -4.81 -20.97
C THR A 270 5.76 -4.80 -20.57
N LEU A 271 6.52 -5.84 -20.95
CA LEU A 271 7.95 -5.91 -20.69
C LEU A 271 8.68 -4.73 -21.38
N THR A 272 8.32 -4.42 -22.62
CA THR A 272 8.90 -3.30 -23.37
C THR A 272 8.59 -1.97 -22.69
N ALA A 273 7.35 -1.76 -22.26
CA ALA A 273 6.94 -0.56 -21.53
C ALA A 273 7.72 -0.43 -20.21
N LEU A 274 7.87 -1.51 -19.42
CA LEU A 274 8.61 -1.49 -18.16
C LEU A 274 10.10 -1.20 -18.33
N LYS A 275 10.72 -1.62 -19.43
CA LYS A 275 12.13 -1.29 -19.71
C LYS A 275 12.32 0.21 -19.93
N ALA A 276 11.38 0.84 -20.62
CA ALA A 276 11.36 2.29 -20.86
C ALA A 276 10.86 3.08 -19.65
N TYR A 277 10.11 2.42 -18.75
CA TYR A 277 9.59 3.03 -17.54
C TYR A 277 10.71 3.42 -16.57
N SER A 278 10.59 4.60 -15.99
CA SER A 278 11.41 5.05 -14.87
C SER A 278 10.45 5.48 -13.75
N PRO A 279 10.18 4.60 -12.77
CA PRO A 279 9.34 4.96 -11.64
C PRO A 279 9.98 6.09 -10.83
N GLN A 280 9.17 6.85 -10.11
CA GLN A 280 9.71 7.84 -9.17
C GLN A 280 10.15 7.16 -7.87
N HIS A 281 11.32 7.56 -7.37
CA HIS A 281 11.74 7.21 -6.01
C HIS A 281 10.91 7.98 -4.98
N TYR A 282 10.96 7.52 -3.73
CA TYR A 282 10.29 8.18 -2.62
C TYR A 282 10.97 9.51 -2.29
N ASP A 283 10.16 10.56 -2.16
CA ASP A 283 10.61 11.90 -1.75
C ASP A 283 10.61 11.97 -0.21
N PHE A 284 11.79 11.79 0.39
CA PHE A 284 11.97 11.85 1.85
C PHE A 284 11.91 13.28 2.42
N GLU A 285 12.05 14.30 1.58
CA GLU A 285 11.94 15.69 2.03
C GLU A 285 10.47 16.07 2.22
N LYS A 286 9.62 15.73 1.24
CA LYS A 286 8.17 15.94 1.35
C LYS A 286 7.49 14.90 2.23
N ASP A 287 8.05 13.68 2.26
CA ASP A 287 7.59 12.49 2.99
C ASP A 287 6.06 12.42 3.04
N TYR A 288 5.46 12.38 1.85
CA TYR A 288 4.04 12.68 1.70
C TYR A 288 3.11 11.64 2.35
N GLU A 289 3.64 10.46 2.66
CA GLU A 289 2.92 9.42 3.39
C GLU A 289 3.22 9.44 4.91
N GLY A 290 4.22 10.21 5.34
CA GLY A 290 4.66 10.31 6.72
C GLY A 290 5.38 9.06 7.22
N LEU A 291 6.24 8.45 6.40
CA LEU A 291 6.98 7.22 6.71
C LEU A 291 8.25 7.48 7.52
N TYR A 292 8.77 8.70 7.46
CA TYR A 292 10.13 9.03 7.90
C TYR A 292 10.20 10.27 8.81
N LYS A 293 9.51 11.36 8.42
CA LYS A 293 9.56 12.67 9.08
C LYS A 293 9.00 12.68 10.50
N TRP A 294 8.18 11.69 10.88
CA TRP A 294 7.62 11.56 12.23
C TRP A 294 8.68 11.60 13.34
N LEU A 295 9.90 11.12 13.07
CA LEU A 295 10.98 11.15 14.05
C LEU A 295 11.48 12.59 14.25
N LYS A 296 11.68 13.34 13.17
CA LYS A 296 12.01 14.77 13.22
C LYS A 296 10.89 15.56 13.87
N ASP A 297 9.66 15.40 13.40
CA ASP A 297 8.49 16.12 13.89
C ASP A 297 8.23 15.85 15.38
N SER A 298 8.53 14.65 15.88
CA SER A 298 8.43 14.35 17.32
C SER A 298 9.34 15.21 18.20
N GLN A 299 10.41 15.78 17.61
CA GLN A 299 11.31 16.70 18.29
C GLN A 299 10.73 18.10 18.41
N GLU A 300 9.56 18.40 17.83
CA GLU A 300 8.89 19.69 18.04
C GLU A 300 7.98 19.67 19.28
N PHE A 301 7.71 18.47 19.83
CA PHE A 301 6.88 18.26 21.01
C PHE A 301 7.68 18.45 22.34
N VAL A 302 8.74 19.27 22.34
CA VAL A 302 9.76 19.29 23.43
C VAL A 302 9.26 19.84 24.76
N ASN A 303 9.65 19.12 25.81
CA ASN A 303 9.67 19.43 27.24
C ASN A 303 8.38 19.95 27.86
N ILE A 304 7.49 19.00 28.15
CA ILE A 304 6.37 19.23 29.04
C ILE A 304 6.38 18.15 30.11
N GLU A 305 6.23 18.56 31.36
CA GLU A 305 6.05 17.68 32.50
C GLU A 305 4.62 17.15 32.44
N LEU A 306 4.47 15.83 32.20
CA LEU A 306 3.16 15.20 32.31
C LEU A 306 2.70 15.21 33.78
N SER A 307 1.41 14.96 33.99
CA SER A 307 0.84 14.93 35.33
C SER A 307 1.48 13.85 36.22
N LYS A 308 1.50 14.05 37.55
CA LYS A 308 2.17 13.14 38.51
C LYS A 308 1.68 11.69 38.40
N GLU A 309 0.43 11.51 38.02
CA GLU A 309 -0.23 10.20 37.83
C GLU A 309 0.44 9.37 36.74
N THR A 310 1.13 10.01 35.79
CA THR A 310 1.87 9.32 34.72
C THR A 310 3.26 8.86 35.16
N LYS A 311 3.76 9.29 36.32
CA LYS A 311 5.08 8.91 36.85
C LYS A 311 4.99 7.65 37.71
N ASP A 312 4.24 7.72 38.79
CA ASP A 312 4.09 6.65 39.79
C ASP A 312 2.66 6.09 39.72
N CYS A 313 2.30 5.51 38.57
CA CYS A 313 0.95 5.03 38.35
C CYS A 313 0.67 3.77 39.20
N PRO A 314 -0.40 3.72 40.01
CA PRO A 314 -0.82 2.50 40.68
C PRO A 314 -1.03 1.34 39.68
N ASP A 315 -0.71 0.10 40.09
CA ASP A 315 -0.84 -1.11 39.25
C ASP A 315 -2.30 -1.62 39.20
N ASP A 316 -3.18 -0.77 38.68
CA ASP A 316 -4.57 -1.09 38.39
C ASP A 316 -5.02 -0.47 37.06
N LEU A 317 -6.08 -1.03 36.49
CA LEU A 317 -6.53 -0.69 35.15
C LEU A 317 -7.17 0.71 35.06
N GLU A 318 -7.79 1.19 36.13
CA GLU A 318 -8.43 2.51 36.15
C GLU A 318 -7.38 3.62 36.24
N SER A 319 -6.37 3.43 37.09
CA SER A 319 -5.22 4.33 37.19
C SER A 319 -4.45 4.40 35.86
N LEU A 320 -4.21 3.25 35.21
CA LEU A 320 -3.58 3.22 33.88
C LEU A 320 -4.42 4.00 32.85
N MET A 321 -5.74 3.81 32.85
CA MET A 321 -6.63 4.53 31.96
C MET A 321 -6.58 6.03 32.20
N LEU A 322 -6.62 6.47 33.45
CA LEU A 322 -6.53 7.88 33.83
C LEU A 322 -5.21 8.50 33.34
N ALA A 323 -4.08 7.84 33.57
CA ALA A 323 -2.77 8.30 33.15
C ALA A 323 -2.68 8.43 31.61
N VAL A 324 -3.14 7.42 30.86
CA VAL A 324 -3.14 7.46 29.40
C VAL A 324 -4.09 8.52 28.86
N THR A 325 -5.26 8.72 29.47
CA THR A 325 -6.19 9.80 29.12
C THR A 325 -5.54 11.17 29.29
N GLY A 326 -4.78 11.38 30.36
CA GLY A 326 -3.98 12.60 30.56
C GLY A 326 -2.98 12.84 29.43
N ILE A 327 -2.25 11.79 29.01
CA ILE A 327 -1.32 11.83 27.88
C ILE A 327 -2.05 12.19 26.57
N ILE A 328 -3.21 11.58 26.31
CA ILE A 328 -4.00 11.84 25.10
C ILE A 328 -4.51 13.28 25.06
N HIS A 329 -5.03 13.81 26.18
CA HIS A 329 -5.48 15.19 26.26
C HIS A 329 -4.33 16.18 26.03
N HIS A 330 -3.15 15.89 26.57
CA HIS A 330 -1.99 16.73 26.37
C HIS A 330 -1.48 16.71 24.92
N TYR A 331 -1.45 15.52 24.31
CA TYR A 331 -1.13 15.36 22.90
C TYR A 331 -2.14 16.08 22.00
N ARG A 332 -3.44 16.00 22.34
CA ARG A 332 -4.52 16.74 21.67
C ARG A 332 -4.32 18.25 21.73
N ASP A 333 -4.09 18.81 22.93
CA ASP A 333 -3.84 20.24 23.11
C ASP A 333 -2.66 20.72 22.27
N THR A 334 -1.59 19.93 22.21
CA THR A 334 -0.40 20.28 21.42
C THR A 334 -0.70 20.31 19.93
N ILE A 335 -1.52 19.38 19.43
CA ILE A 335 -1.95 19.35 18.03
C ILE A 335 -2.92 20.50 17.71
N GLU A 336 -3.97 20.64 18.51
CA GLU A 336 -5.05 21.59 18.24
C GLU A 336 -4.61 23.03 18.54
N ASN A 337 -3.92 23.30 19.64
CA ASN A 337 -3.71 24.67 20.11
C ASN A 337 -2.29 25.19 19.88
N LYS A 338 -1.33 24.34 19.50
CA LYS A 338 0.08 24.72 19.30
C LYS A 338 0.59 24.47 17.88
N GLU A 339 -0.31 24.58 16.90
CA GLU A 339 -0.02 24.50 15.46
C GLU A 339 0.56 23.16 14.95
N MET A 340 0.72 22.13 15.80
CA MET A 340 1.26 20.83 15.37
C MET A 340 0.32 20.05 14.46
N TRP A 341 -0.94 20.46 14.29
CA TRP A 341 -1.81 19.92 13.24
C TRP A 341 -1.20 20.02 11.84
N ARG A 342 -0.34 21.02 11.58
CA ARG A 342 0.32 21.24 10.28
C ARG A 342 1.20 20.07 9.86
N THR A 343 1.85 19.37 10.80
CA THR A 343 2.79 18.28 10.48
C THR A 343 2.09 17.07 9.85
N PHE A 344 0.78 16.94 10.07
CA PHE A 344 -0.06 15.89 9.47
C PHE A 344 -0.45 16.18 8.01
N TRP A 345 -0.11 17.34 7.47
CA TRP A 345 -0.37 17.72 6.08
C TRP A 345 0.93 17.80 5.29
N THR A 346 0.82 17.51 4.00
CA THR A 346 1.93 17.57 3.04
C THR A 346 1.41 18.10 1.71
N LEU A 347 2.25 18.80 0.96
CA LEU A 347 1.93 19.21 -0.40
C LEU A 347 2.37 18.11 -1.38
N HIS A 348 1.43 17.55 -2.12
CA HIS A 348 1.68 16.49 -3.08
C HIS A 348 0.86 16.71 -4.36
N ASN A 349 1.54 16.84 -5.51
CA ASN A 349 0.94 17.14 -6.81
C ASN A 349 0.01 18.36 -6.77
N SER A 350 0.50 19.46 -6.18
CA SER A 350 -0.23 20.73 -6.01
C SER A 350 -1.48 20.67 -5.13
N GLU A 351 -1.71 19.55 -4.43
CA GLU A 351 -2.79 19.38 -3.46
C GLU A 351 -2.24 19.09 -2.07
N TYR A 352 -2.86 19.67 -1.04
CA TYR A 352 -2.56 19.28 0.33
C TYR A 352 -3.24 17.96 0.67
N LYS A 353 -2.45 16.97 1.03
CA LYS A 353 -2.92 15.65 1.46
C LYS A 353 -2.51 15.41 2.91
N HIS A 354 -3.36 14.72 3.65
CA HIS A 354 -2.98 14.27 4.97
C HIS A 354 -2.08 13.03 4.85
N VAL A 355 -1.12 12.89 5.76
CA VAL A 355 -0.26 11.70 5.92
C VAL A 355 -1.09 10.43 6.19
N ARG A 356 -0.48 9.24 6.15
CA ARG A 356 -1.16 7.99 6.54
C ARG A 356 -1.27 7.85 8.04
N SER A 357 -2.16 6.97 8.50
CA SER A 357 -2.30 6.64 9.92
C SER A 357 -1.02 6.14 10.56
N HIS A 358 -0.11 5.53 9.79
CA HIS A 358 1.20 5.10 10.26
C HIS A 358 1.98 6.25 10.90
N TYR A 359 1.97 7.44 10.29
CA TYR A 359 2.57 8.63 10.85
C TYR A 359 2.00 8.95 12.23
N SER A 360 0.68 8.98 12.37
CA SER A 360 -0.01 9.27 13.64
C SER A 360 0.37 8.28 14.75
N TYR A 361 0.51 6.99 14.41
CA TYR A 361 1.02 5.97 15.34
C TYR A 361 2.46 6.23 15.77
N MET A 362 3.34 6.50 14.81
CA MET A 362 4.77 6.66 15.10
C MET A 362 5.08 7.96 15.83
N LEU A 363 4.40 9.06 15.47
CA LEU A 363 4.51 10.33 16.16
C LEU A 363 4.04 10.20 17.61
N PHE A 364 2.81 9.70 17.84
CA PHE A 364 2.30 9.51 19.20
C PHE A 364 3.20 8.58 20.01
N PHE A 365 3.62 7.45 19.44
CA PHE A 365 4.51 6.50 20.11
C PHE A 365 5.82 7.16 20.55
N THR A 366 6.45 7.92 19.65
CA THR A 366 7.75 8.53 19.89
C THR A 366 7.67 9.64 20.94
N VAL A 367 6.66 10.51 20.82
CA VAL A 367 6.39 11.60 21.76
C VAL A 367 6.05 11.06 23.14
N CYS A 368 5.06 10.16 23.23
CA CYS A 368 4.63 9.57 24.50
C CYS A 368 5.78 8.83 25.20
N ARG A 369 6.56 8.04 24.45
CA ARG A 369 7.71 7.34 25.01
C ARG A 369 8.78 8.30 25.53
N ALA A 370 9.04 9.40 24.82
CA ALA A 370 9.97 10.42 25.27
C ALA A 370 9.52 11.03 26.61
N TRP A 371 8.23 11.39 26.72
CA TRP A 371 7.68 11.91 27.97
C TRP A 371 7.79 10.89 29.12
N LEU A 372 7.35 9.64 28.93
CA LEU A 372 7.40 8.60 29.96
C LEU A 372 8.83 8.31 30.45
N ILE A 373 9.82 8.30 29.55
CA ILE A 373 11.23 8.11 29.91
C ILE A 373 11.77 9.32 30.69
N SER A 374 11.47 10.54 30.24
CA SER A 374 12.01 11.77 30.85
C SER A 374 11.65 11.94 32.33
N GLN A 375 10.51 11.39 32.74
CA GLN A 375 10.00 11.45 34.12
C GLN A 375 10.22 10.16 34.93
N ASN A 376 10.91 9.17 34.35
CA ASN A 376 11.13 7.85 34.96
C ASN A 376 9.81 7.14 35.35
N SER A 377 8.84 7.14 34.42
CA SER A 377 7.54 6.51 34.60
C SER A 377 7.64 4.98 34.74
N ASN A 378 6.76 4.40 35.56
CA ASN A 378 6.56 2.95 35.65
C ASN A 378 5.63 2.37 34.56
N ILE A 379 5.07 3.21 33.68
CA ILE A 379 4.29 2.81 32.51
C ILE A 379 5.22 2.58 31.32
N SER A 380 5.03 1.47 30.61
CA SER A 380 5.72 1.22 29.34
C SER A 380 4.76 1.21 28.16
N ILE A 381 5.17 1.79 27.04
CA ILE A 381 4.45 1.77 25.76
C ILE A 381 5.21 0.95 24.72
N ASN A 382 4.48 0.10 23.97
CA ASN A 382 5.03 -0.69 22.87
C ASN A 382 4.17 -0.55 21.62
N PHE A 383 4.79 -0.36 20.46
CA PHE A 383 4.13 -0.52 19.16
C PHE A 383 4.02 -2.00 18.82
N LYS A 384 2.81 -2.50 18.57
CA LYS A 384 2.53 -3.89 18.22
C LYS A 384 1.64 -3.98 16.99
N GLN A 385 1.68 -5.13 16.32
CA GLN A 385 0.69 -5.51 15.32
C GLN A 385 -0.03 -6.79 15.79
N ARG A 386 -1.37 -6.81 15.72
CA ARG A 386 -2.19 -8.00 15.97
C ARG A 386 -3.20 -8.10 14.83
N ASP A 387 -3.29 -9.27 14.20
CA ASP A 387 -4.15 -9.50 13.04
C ASP A 387 -3.90 -8.49 11.90
N GLY A 388 -2.63 -8.09 11.71
CA GLY A 388 -2.23 -7.10 10.71
C GLY A 388 -2.66 -5.66 11.00
N GLN A 389 -3.22 -5.38 12.19
CA GLN A 389 -3.61 -4.04 12.61
C GLN A 389 -2.58 -3.47 13.60
N PRO A 390 -2.05 -2.25 13.35
CA PRO A 390 -1.18 -1.57 14.31
C PRO A 390 -1.95 -1.14 15.55
N MET A 391 -1.30 -1.22 16.70
CA MET A 391 -1.80 -0.75 18.00
C MET A 391 -0.64 -0.29 18.89
N LEU A 392 -0.95 0.57 19.86
CA LEU A 392 -0.03 0.90 20.95
C LEU A 392 -0.53 0.23 22.23
N GLU A 393 0.32 -0.59 22.83
CA GLU A 393 0.04 -1.26 24.09
C GLU A 393 0.76 -0.54 25.22
N PHE A 394 -0.02 -0.01 26.16
CA PHE A 394 0.46 0.48 27.43
C PHE A 394 0.33 -0.61 28.50
N THR A 395 1.36 -0.77 29.32
CA THR A 395 1.37 -1.75 30.41
C THR A 395 1.98 -1.20 31.68
N ILE A 396 1.44 -1.61 32.82
CA ILE A 396 2.03 -1.44 34.16
C ILE A 396 2.32 -2.84 34.71
N SER A 397 3.56 -3.09 35.14
CA SER A 397 4.02 -4.36 35.73
C SER A 397 3.70 -5.63 34.91
N GLY A 398 3.26 -5.51 33.66
CA GLY A 398 2.84 -6.58 32.75
C GLY A 398 1.43 -7.16 32.96
N LYS A 399 0.70 -6.77 34.01
CA LYS A 399 -0.61 -7.37 34.39
C LYS A 399 -1.81 -6.67 33.74
N ASN A 400 -1.85 -5.34 33.85
CA ASN A 400 -2.91 -4.49 33.30
C ASN A 400 -2.47 -3.90 31.97
N ARG A 401 -3.38 -3.87 30.99
CA ARG A 401 -3.07 -3.40 29.63
C ARG A 401 -4.10 -2.41 29.13
N LEU A 402 -3.62 -1.38 28.44
CA LEU A 402 -4.47 -0.47 27.68
C LEU A 402 -4.00 -0.45 26.23
N ILE A 403 -4.92 -0.71 25.30
CA ILE A 403 -4.64 -0.76 23.87
C ILE A 403 -5.23 0.47 23.18
N LEU A 404 -4.34 1.31 22.65
CA LEU A 404 -4.71 2.49 21.87
C LEU A 404 -4.70 2.17 20.36
N HIS A 405 -5.84 2.41 19.73
CA HIS A 405 -6.06 2.31 18.29
C HIS A 405 -6.18 3.70 17.70
N ILE A 406 -5.26 4.10 16.84
CA ILE A 406 -5.32 5.40 16.14
C ILE A 406 -5.98 5.19 14.78
N LYS A 407 -7.08 5.90 14.49
CA LYS A 407 -7.79 5.79 13.20
C LYS A 407 -8.09 7.18 12.66
N HIS A 408 -8.15 7.29 11.33
CA HIS A 408 -8.62 8.50 10.67
C HIS A 408 -10.15 8.48 10.61
N ALA A 409 -10.79 9.61 10.88
CA ALA A 409 -12.25 9.72 10.91
C ALA A 409 -12.90 9.38 9.56
N ASN A 410 -12.20 9.60 8.44
CA ASN A 410 -12.67 9.30 7.08
C ASN A 410 -12.50 7.83 6.64
N ASN A 411 -12.03 6.93 7.51
CA ASN A 411 -11.88 5.52 7.18
C ASN A 411 -13.26 4.86 6.99
N THR A 412 -13.51 4.32 5.79
CA THR A 412 -14.78 3.69 5.43
C THR A 412 -15.10 2.44 6.24
N SER A 413 -14.08 1.78 6.80
CA SER A 413 -14.21 0.59 7.64
C SER A 413 -14.23 0.91 9.15
N LEU A 414 -14.25 2.19 9.54
CA LEU A 414 -14.16 2.62 10.94
C LEU A 414 -15.24 1.99 11.82
N ALA A 415 -16.51 2.10 11.43
CA ALA A 415 -17.63 1.57 12.20
C ALA A 415 -17.58 0.05 12.37
N LYS A 416 -17.21 -0.67 11.30
CA LYS A 416 -17.00 -2.13 11.34
C LYS A 416 -15.85 -2.50 12.28
N GLY A 417 -14.73 -1.79 12.18
CA GLY A 417 -13.55 -2.01 13.03
C GLY A 417 -13.85 -1.80 14.51
N TYR A 418 -14.58 -0.73 14.84
CA TYR A 418 -14.96 -0.43 16.22
C TYR A 418 -15.89 -1.50 16.80
N LYS A 419 -16.92 -1.93 16.06
CA LYS A 419 -17.82 -3.03 16.47
C LYS A 419 -17.06 -4.33 16.73
N ASN A 420 -16.10 -4.67 15.88
CA ASN A 420 -15.27 -5.86 16.06
C ASN A 420 -14.43 -5.80 17.34
N VAL A 421 -13.90 -4.62 17.71
CA VAL A 421 -13.17 -4.44 18.97
C VAL A 421 -14.12 -4.65 20.15
N LEU A 422 -15.30 -4.03 20.14
CA LEU A 422 -16.28 -4.22 21.20
C LEU A 422 -16.67 -5.70 21.37
N GLU A 423 -16.96 -6.39 20.26
CA GLU A 423 -17.35 -7.81 20.30
C GLU A 423 -16.21 -8.71 20.80
N LYS A 424 -14.99 -8.49 20.31
CA LYS A 424 -13.82 -9.31 20.64
C LYS A 424 -13.39 -9.16 22.11
N TYR A 425 -13.54 -7.96 22.68
CA TYR A 425 -12.97 -7.64 23.98
C TYR A 425 -13.99 -7.42 25.10
N ARG A 426 -15.30 -7.54 24.83
CA ARG A 426 -16.36 -7.42 25.86
C ARG A 426 -16.21 -8.32 27.09
N HIS A 427 -15.49 -9.43 26.97
CA HIS A 427 -15.30 -10.42 28.04
C HIS A 427 -13.94 -10.30 28.74
N VAL A 428 -13.07 -9.39 28.29
CA VAL A 428 -11.71 -9.23 28.84
C VAL A 428 -11.73 -8.21 29.97
N LYS A 429 -11.23 -8.60 31.16
CA LYS A 429 -11.30 -7.79 32.38
C LYS A 429 -10.03 -7.02 32.74
N ASN A 430 -8.88 -7.43 32.20
CA ASN A 430 -7.56 -6.84 32.48
C ASN A 430 -7.02 -6.01 31.30
N GLU A 431 -7.86 -5.73 30.31
CA GLU A 431 -7.53 -4.97 29.10
C GLU A 431 -8.61 -3.91 28.87
N LYS A 432 -8.21 -2.66 28.66
CA LYS A 432 -9.09 -1.60 28.14
C LYS A 432 -8.65 -1.18 26.75
N HIS A 433 -9.60 -0.68 25.96
CA HIS A 433 -9.32 -0.17 24.64
C HIS A 433 -9.66 1.31 24.54
N CYS A 434 -8.88 2.01 23.72
CA CYS A 434 -9.13 3.41 23.37
C CYS A 434 -9.01 3.58 21.86
N TYR A 435 -9.88 4.40 21.28
CA TYR A 435 -9.83 4.85 19.90
C TYR A 435 -9.43 6.32 19.90
N LEU A 436 -8.31 6.66 19.27
CA LEU A 436 -7.90 8.04 19.02
C LEU A 436 -8.23 8.41 17.57
N MET A 437 -9.26 9.22 17.39
CA MET A 437 -9.79 9.62 16.09
C MET A 437 -9.11 10.90 15.62
N MET A 438 -8.34 10.78 14.52
CA MET A 438 -7.76 11.93 13.83
C MET A 438 -8.79 12.48 12.83
N ASN A 439 -9.35 13.66 13.11
CA ASN A 439 -10.35 14.29 12.26
C ASN A 439 -9.72 15.35 11.34
N PHE A 440 -9.65 15.06 10.04
CA PHE A 440 -9.04 15.93 9.03
C PHE A 440 -10.03 16.88 8.35
N LYS A 441 -11.32 16.83 8.69
CA LYS A 441 -12.37 17.63 8.06
C LYS A 441 -13.24 18.31 9.11
N ALA A 442 -13.65 19.56 8.83
CA ALA A 442 -14.55 20.31 9.69
C ALA A 442 -15.90 19.57 9.91
N ALA A 443 -16.45 18.96 8.86
CA ALA A 443 -17.66 18.15 8.98
C ALA A 443 -17.32 16.72 9.50
N PRO A 444 -17.91 16.28 10.63
CA PRO A 444 -17.66 14.94 11.16
C PRO A 444 -18.12 13.87 10.17
N ALA A 445 -17.25 12.89 9.92
CA ALA A 445 -17.57 11.76 9.05
C ALA A 445 -18.79 10.97 9.59
N ILE A 446 -19.62 10.45 8.68
CA ILE A 446 -20.81 9.66 9.05
C ILE A 446 -20.42 8.49 9.96
N GLN A 447 -19.31 7.82 9.64
CA GLN A 447 -18.81 6.70 10.44
C GLN A 447 -18.41 7.11 11.86
N LEU A 448 -17.90 8.33 12.06
CA LEU A 448 -17.57 8.86 13.38
C LEU A 448 -18.84 9.07 14.22
N LYS A 449 -19.90 9.61 13.60
CA LYS A 449 -21.22 9.73 14.25
C LYS A 449 -21.79 8.37 14.65
N GLU A 450 -21.66 7.37 13.77
CA GLU A 450 -22.13 6.00 14.04
C GLU A 450 -21.43 5.38 15.26
N ILE A 451 -20.10 5.50 15.38
CA ILE A 451 -19.38 4.89 16.51
C ILE A 451 -19.63 5.63 17.82
N ARG A 452 -19.88 6.95 17.79
CA ARG A 452 -20.25 7.74 18.99
C ARG A 452 -21.55 7.24 19.61
N VAL A 453 -22.52 6.83 18.80
CA VAL A 453 -23.81 6.29 19.28
C VAL A 453 -23.64 4.98 20.04
N ILE A 454 -22.65 4.17 19.68
CA ILE A 454 -22.40 2.85 20.28
C ILE A 454 -21.20 2.84 21.24
N GLN A 455 -20.69 4.02 21.61
CA GLN A 455 -19.58 4.17 22.53
C GLN A 455 -19.94 3.60 23.91
N ASN A 456 -19.00 2.87 24.51
CA ASN A 456 -19.18 2.29 25.84
C ASN A 456 -17.82 2.04 26.54
N PRO A 457 -17.79 1.69 27.84
CA PRO A 457 -16.55 1.56 28.61
C PRO A 457 -15.57 0.48 28.15
N ILE A 458 -15.95 -0.44 27.24
CA ILE A 458 -15.01 -1.42 26.66
C ILE A 458 -13.99 -0.69 25.77
N CYS A 459 -14.44 0.35 25.05
CA CYS A 459 -13.60 1.09 24.12
C CYS A 459 -13.95 2.58 24.11
N GLU A 460 -13.18 3.40 24.82
CA GLU A 460 -13.39 4.85 24.85
C GLU A 460 -12.94 5.52 23.55
N ILE A 461 -13.60 6.62 23.16
CA ILE A 461 -13.29 7.36 21.93
C ILE A 461 -12.81 8.77 22.28
N PHE A 462 -11.56 9.05 21.92
CA PHE A 462 -10.94 10.37 21.91
C PHE A 462 -10.90 10.90 20.49
N GLU A 463 -10.99 12.22 20.34
CA GLU A 463 -10.96 12.89 19.04
C GLU A 463 -9.96 14.03 19.09
N ILE A 464 -9.19 14.16 18.02
CA ILE A 464 -8.25 15.23 17.79
C ILE A 464 -8.60 15.86 16.45
N ASP A 465 -8.89 17.16 16.47
CA ASP A 465 -9.05 17.97 15.27
C ASP A 465 -7.68 18.27 14.66
N VAL A 466 -7.46 17.75 13.46
CA VAL A 466 -6.29 17.98 12.60
C VAL A 466 -6.70 18.62 11.29
N SER A 467 -7.89 19.24 11.23
CA SER A 467 -8.34 19.94 10.04
C SER A 467 -7.39 21.07 9.68
N LYS A 468 -7.16 21.25 8.37
CA LYS A 468 -6.40 22.40 7.88
C LYS A 468 -7.19 23.66 8.23
N ARG A 469 -6.57 24.56 8.98
CA ARG A 469 -7.15 25.87 9.25
C ARG A 469 -6.95 26.74 8.02
N ASN A 470 -8.01 27.40 7.57
CA ASN A 470 -7.95 28.42 6.51
C ASN A 470 -7.29 29.67 7.09
N ASP A 471 -5.98 29.62 7.28
CA ASP A 471 -5.21 30.82 7.52
C ASP A 471 -4.80 31.34 6.13
N GLU A 472 -5.62 32.22 5.55
CA GLU A 472 -5.26 33.09 4.41
C GLU A 472 -4.10 34.07 4.73
N GLN A 473 -3.32 33.81 5.79
CA GLN A 473 -2.18 34.64 6.19
C GLN A 473 -0.93 33.86 6.63
N THR A 474 -0.86 32.52 6.49
CA THR A 474 0.39 31.78 6.79
C THR A 474 1.22 31.37 5.59
N ASP A 475 0.66 31.40 4.37
CA ASP A 475 1.45 31.18 3.15
C ASP A 475 2.26 32.43 2.72
N GLY A 476 2.02 33.59 3.37
CA GLY A 476 2.76 34.83 3.15
C GLY A 476 4.13 34.91 3.85
N ILE A 477 4.35 34.16 4.94
CA ILE A 477 5.62 34.19 5.69
C ILE A 477 6.70 33.32 5.02
N PHE A 478 6.30 32.32 4.24
CA PHE A 478 7.26 31.44 3.52
C PHE A 478 7.74 32.01 2.18
N LYS A 479 7.37 33.24 1.83
CA LYS A 479 7.87 33.98 0.65
C LYS A 479 8.60 35.28 0.97
N LEU A 480 8.67 35.71 2.24
CA LEU A 480 9.33 36.97 2.61
C LEU A 480 10.82 36.78 2.94
N LEU A 481 11.60 36.50 1.91
CA LEU A 481 12.98 36.97 1.76
C LEU A 481 13.08 37.63 0.36
N GLU A 482 12.54 38.85 0.25
CA GLU A 482 12.99 40.01 -0.55
C GLU A 482 11.84 41.03 -0.74
N PRO A 483 12.13 42.34 -0.92
CA PRO A 483 11.24 43.40 -0.44
C PRO A 483 10.45 44.14 -1.55
N GLU A 484 9.39 44.82 -1.10
CA GLU A 484 8.58 45.86 -1.77
C GLU A 484 7.54 45.40 -2.81
N PHE A 485 6.25 45.47 -2.46
CA PHE A 485 5.31 46.49 -2.97
C PHE A 485 3.86 46.30 -2.46
N GLU A 486 3.14 47.42 -2.43
CA GLU A 486 1.88 47.70 -1.74
C GLU A 486 0.62 47.00 -2.27
N PHE A 487 -0.30 46.75 -1.35
CA PHE A 487 -1.66 46.28 -1.61
C PHE A 487 -2.52 47.37 -2.26
N ASN A 488 -3.28 47.00 -3.30
CA ASN A 488 -4.54 47.68 -3.62
C ASN A 488 -5.69 46.67 -3.53
N LEU A 489 -6.64 47.03 -2.68
CA LEU A 489 -7.92 46.37 -2.45
C LEU A 489 -8.84 46.69 -3.63
N LEU A 490 -9.42 45.69 -4.29
CA LEU A 490 -10.61 45.88 -5.13
C LEU A 490 -11.59 44.71 -4.99
N GLU A 491 -12.85 45.11 -5.06
CA GLU A 491 -14.09 44.50 -4.58
C GLU A 491 -14.48 43.16 -5.22
N PHE A 492 -15.31 42.42 -4.46
CA PHE A 492 -16.00 41.22 -4.88
C PHE A 492 -16.90 41.48 -6.09
N GLU A 493 -16.73 40.68 -7.15
CA GLU A 493 -17.81 40.38 -8.10
C GLU A 493 -17.97 38.86 -8.22
N ASP A 494 -19.23 38.44 -8.19
CA ASP A 494 -19.71 37.07 -8.22
C ASP A 494 -19.13 36.27 -9.40
N MET A 495 -18.36 35.23 -9.10
CA MET A 495 -18.30 34.04 -9.95
C MET A 495 -18.89 32.87 -9.19
N VAL A 496 -20.09 32.50 -9.61
CA VAL A 496 -20.77 31.26 -9.27
C VAL A 496 -19.82 30.09 -9.62
N PHE A 497 -19.21 29.48 -8.60
CA PHE A 497 -18.58 28.18 -8.76
C PHE A 497 -19.67 27.11 -8.68
N GLU A 498 -19.97 26.52 -9.84
CA GLU A 498 -20.82 25.34 -9.95
C GLU A 498 -20.19 24.16 -9.17
N ASP A 499 -20.85 23.82 -8.07
CA ASP A 499 -20.51 22.73 -7.16
C ASP A 499 -20.87 21.32 -7.72
N SER A 500 -20.88 21.12 -9.06
CA SER A 500 -21.69 20.05 -9.67
C SER A 500 -21.00 19.02 -10.56
N LEU A 501 -19.70 19.11 -10.90
CA LEU A 501 -19.16 18.24 -11.97
C LEU A 501 -18.24 17.08 -11.58
N TYR A 502 -17.69 17.01 -10.36
CA TYR A 502 -16.71 15.94 -10.06
C TYR A 502 -17.20 14.86 -9.06
N THR A 503 -18.19 15.18 -8.22
CA THR A 503 -18.59 14.26 -7.11
C THR A 503 -19.91 13.53 -7.35
N GLU A 504 -20.77 14.01 -8.27
CA GLU A 504 -22.01 13.32 -8.61
C GLU A 504 -21.85 12.18 -9.64
N GLU A 505 -20.89 12.27 -10.57
CA GLU A 505 -20.71 11.24 -11.60
C GLU A 505 -20.07 9.94 -11.08
N LYS A 506 -19.06 10.02 -10.18
CA LYS A 506 -18.37 8.81 -9.69
C LYS A 506 -19.11 8.01 -8.62
N ARG A 507 -20.17 8.57 -8.02
CA ARG A 507 -20.98 7.86 -6.99
C ARG A 507 -22.35 7.37 -7.46
N LYS A 508 -22.85 7.81 -8.62
CA LYS A 508 -24.08 7.26 -9.23
C LYS A 508 -23.83 6.03 -10.12
N GLY A 509 -22.63 5.83 -10.66
CA GLY A 509 -22.34 4.74 -11.63
C GLY A 509 -22.42 3.29 -11.09
N GLY A 510 -21.90 3.02 -9.89
CA GLY A 510 -21.76 1.64 -9.39
C GLY A 510 -23.00 1.05 -8.68
N LYS A 511 -23.86 1.88 -8.09
CA LYS A 511 -25.09 1.41 -7.41
C LYS A 511 -26.36 1.54 -8.24
N ASN A 512 -26.45 2.50 -9.17
CA ASN A 512 -27.64 2.66 -9.99
C ASN A 512 -27.71 1.71 -11.20
N SER A 513 -26.61 1.34 -11.85
CA SER A 513 -26.65 0.42 -13.02
C SER A 513 -27.23 -0.96 -12.67
N TYR A 514 -26.84 -1.54 -11.53
CA TYR A 514 -27.34 -2.84 -11.07
C TYR A 514 -28.83 -2.80 -10.68
N GLN A 515 -29.32 -1.69 -10.14
CA GLN A 515 -30.74 -1.50 -9.81
C GLN A 515 -31.59 -1.15 -11.05
N ARG A 516 -31.04 -0.39 -12.01
CA ARG A 516 -31.77 0.13 -13.19
C ARG A 516 -32.34 -0.96 -14.09
N HIS A 517 -31.65 -2.09 -14.21
CA HIS A 517 -32.06 -3.22 -15.05
C HIS A 517 -32.36 -4.49 -14.26
N LYS A 518 -32.52 -4.40 -12.94
CA LYS A 518 -32.77 -5.57 -12.09
C LYS A 518 -34.01 -6.35 -12.53
N ALA A 519 -35.14 -5.66 -12.69
CA ALA A 519 -36.40 -6.26 -13.14
C ALA A 519 -36.29 -6.84 -14.56
N LEU A 520 -35.63 -6.12 -15.47
CA LEU A 520 -35.39 -6.57 -16.84
C LEU A 520 -34.53 -7.85 -16.88
N LYS A 521 -33.44 -7.87 -16.10
CA LYS A 521 -32.53 -9.02 -15.99
C LYS A 521 -33.22 -10.22 -15.35
N GLU A 522 -34.00 -10.02 -14.30
CA GLU A 522 -34.79 -11.08 -13.66
C GLU A 522 -35.80 -11.68 -14.65
N GLN A 523 -36.49 -10.85 -15.44
CA GLN A 523 -37.41 -11.33 -16.48
C GLN A 523 -36.68 -12.11 -17.57
N VAL A 524 -35.53 -11.63 -18.05
CA VAL A 524 -34.70 -12.35 -19.02
C VAL A 524 -34.26 -13.71 -18.47
N GLN A 525 -33.91 -13.79 -17.19
CA GLN A 525 -33.54 -15.06 -16.56
C GLN A 525 -34.72 -16.04 -16.45
N ILE A 526 -35.93 -15.55 -16.16
CA ILE A 526 -37.15 -16.37 -16.14
C ILE A 526 -37.41 -16.95 -17.52
N LEU A 527 -37.43 -16.11 -18.56
CA LEU A 527 -37.65 -16.55 -19.94
C LEU A 527 -36.58 -17.52 -20.42
N CYS A 528 -35.31 -17.29 -20.08
CA CYS A 528 -34.23 -18.22 -20.39
C CYS A 528 -34.47 -19.60 -19.75
N ARG A 529 -34.91 -19.64 -18.48
CA ARG A 529 -35.19 -20.90 -17.78
C ARG A 529 -36.39 -21.63 -18.40
N GLU A 530 -37.47 -20.91 -18.71
CA GLU A 530 -38.64 -21.50 -19.37
C GLU A 530 -38.27 -22.10 -20.73
N GLU A 531 -37.50 -21.38 -21.55
CA GLU A 531 -37.11 -21.87 -22.88
C GLU A 531 -36.17 -23.06 -22.79
N LEU A 532 -35.19 -23.01 -21.88
CA LEU A 532 -34.26 -24.12 -21.66
C LEU A 532 -34.93 -25.37 -21.07
N ASN A 533 -36.05 -25.23 -20.35
CA ASN A 533 -36.85 -26.35 -19.88
C ASN A 533 -37.71 -26.98 -20.99
N LYS A 534 -38.04 -26.23 -22.05
CA LYS A 534 -38.89 -26.69 -23.16
C LYS A 534 -38.10 -27.38 -24.27
N LYS A 535 -36.90 -26.87 -24.58
CA LYS A 535 -36.07 -27.38 -25.68
C LYS A 535 -34.60 -27.02 -25.50
N THR A 536 -33.74 -27.79 -26.15
CA THR A 536 -32.30 -27.53 -26.19
C THR A 536 -31.96 -26.50 -27.26
N TYR A 537 -30.96 -25.67 -26.99
CA TYR A 537 -30.43 -24.68 -27.93
C TYR A 537 -28.98 -25.01 -28.28
N PRO A 538 -28.63 -25.07 -29.58
CA PRO A 538 -27.27 -25.30 -30.04
C PRO A 538 -26.23 -24.28 -29.54
N SER A 539 -26.64 -23.04 -29.27
CA SER A 539 -25.76 -22.01 -28.71
C SER A 539 -26.50 -21.00 -27.83
N ALA A 540 -25.75 -20.34 -26.95
CA ALA A 540 -26.26 -19.20 -26.18
C ALA A 540 -26.77 -18.06 -27.07
N MET A 541 -26.24 -17.94 -28.30
CA MET A 541 -26.64 -16.90 -29.24
C MET A 541 -28.06 -17.16 -29.74
N GLN A 542 -28.38 -18.41 -30.10
CA GLN A 542 -29.74 -18.77 -30.53
C GLN A 542 -30.77 -18.64 -29.39
N LEU A 543 -30.37 -18.96 -28.16
CA LEU A 543 -31.21 -18.69 -26.99
C LEU A 543 -31.47 -17.19 -26.85
N SER A 544 -30.42 -16.37 -26.94
CA SER A 544 -30.51 -14.91 -26.85
C SER A 544 -31.44 -14.32 -27.90
N THR A 545 -31.32 -14.73 -29.17
CA THR A 545 -32.21 -14.27 -30.24
C THR A 545 -33.67 -14.63 -29.98
N HIS A 546 -33.93 -15.83 -29.42
CA HIS A 546 -35.30 -16.25 -29.11
C HIS A 546 -35.89 -15.49 -27.91
N VAL A 547 -35.11 -15.35 -26.84
CA VAL A 547 -35.52 -14.62 -25.64
C VAL A 547 -35.69 -13.13 -25.94
N ALA A 548 -34.90 -12.55 -26.84
CA ALA A 548 -35.08 -11.18 -27.33
C ALA A 548 -36.45 -10.98 -28.00
N LYS A 549 -36.87 -11.92 -28.86
CA LYS A 549 -38.21 -11.88 -29.49
C LYS A 549 -39.33 -11.99 -28.46
N ARG A 550 -39.20 -12.89 -27.47
CA ARG A 550 -40.17 -13.02 -26.37
C ARG A 550 -40.22 -11.76 -25.50
N MET A 551 -39.08 -11.13 -25.22
CA MET A 551 -39.00 -9.89 -24.47
C MET A 551 -39.73 -8.74 -25.15
N ILE A 552 -39.63 -8.63 -26.48
CA ILE A 552 -40.38 -7.63 -27.28
C ILE A 552 -41.89 -7.90 -27.21
N ALA A 553 -42.30 -9.16 -27.30
CA ALA A 553 -43.72 -9.54 -27.32
C ALA A 553 -44.40 -9.48 -25.94
N GLU A 554 -43.73 -9.97 -24.89
CA GLU A 554 -44.31 -10.25 -23.58
C GLU A 554 -43.96 -9.17 -22.54
N SER A 555 -42.87 -8.42 -22.73
CA SER A 555 -42.39 -7.45 -21.74
C SER A 555 -41.81 -6.15 -22.36
N PRO A 556 -42.48 -5.52 -23.35
CA PRO A 556 -41.95 -4.35 -24.03
C PRO A 556 -41.71 -3.16 -23.09
N LYS A 557 -42.51 -3.01 -22.02
CA LYS A 557 -42.35 -1.96 -21.01
C LYS A 557 -41.01 -2.04 -20.26
N LEU A 558 -40.46 -3.24 -20.06
CA LEU A 558 -39.15 -3.42 -19.41
C LEU A 558 -37.99 -3.05 -20.34
N LEU A 559 -38.21 -3.10 -21.66
CA LEU A 559 -37.23 -2.69 -22.67
C LEU A 559 -37.21 -1.17 -22.88
N GLN A 560 -38.29 -0.46 -22.54
CA GLN A 560 -38.38 0.99 -22.71
C GLN A 560 -37.33 1.76 -21.90
N SER A 561 -36.83 1.21 -20.80
CA SER A 561 -35.74 1.81 -20.02
C SER A 561 -34.35 1.23 -20.34
N PHE A 562 -34.24 0.40 -21.38
CA PHE A 562 -32.99 -0.26 -21.78
C PHE A 562 -32.36 0.47 -22.96
N GLN A 563 -31.31 1.25 -22.68
CA GLN A 563 -30.68 2.13 -23.67
C GLN A 563 -30.32 1.43 -24.99
N PRO A 564 -29.73 0.21 -25.00
CA PRO A 564 -29.43 -0.47 -26.26
C PRO A 564 -30.66 -0.73 -27.14
N TYR A 565 -31.82 -1.03 -26.53
CA TYR A 565 -33.06 -1.24 -27.28
C TYR A 565 -33.61 0.08 -27.83
N GLN A 566 -33.48 1.18 -27.08
CA GLN A 566 -33.85 2.50 -27.60
C GLN A 566 -33.00 2.90 -28.81
N THR A 567 -31.68 2.66 -28.74
CA THR A 567 -30.77 2.92 -29.88
C THR A 567 -31.17 2.07 -31.10
N HIS A 568 -31.46 0.78 -30.92
CA HIS A 568 -31.96 -0.08 -31.99
C HIS A 568 -33.23 0.43 -32.67
N LEU A 569 -34.16 1.05 -31.93
CA LEU A 569 -35.36 1.65 -32.51
C LEU A 569 -35.05 2.88 -33.39
N ILE A 570 -33.91 3.53 -33.18
CA ILE A 570 -33.48 4.72 -33.92
C ILE A 570 -32.65 4.35 -35.14
N ASP A 571 -31.69 3.43 -35.01
CA ASP A 571 -30.68 3.16 -36.04
C ASP A 571 -30.60 1.69 -36.51
N GLY A 572 -31.40 0.79 -35.93
CA GLY A 572 -31.42 -0.63 -36.27
C GLY A 572 -30.24 -1.46 -35.72
N SER A 573 -29.37 -0.86 -34.91
CA SER A 573 -28.22 -1.53 -34.28
C SER A 573 -28.61 -2.76 -33.45
N ASP A 574 -27.75 -3.76 -33.32
CA ASP A 574 -28.09 -4.95 -32.52
C ASP A 574 -28.12 -4.64 -31.01
N TRP A 575 -29.31 -4.46 -30.46
CA TRP A 575 -29.50 -4.23 -29.02
C TRP A 575 -29.26 -5.45 -28.14
N THR A 576 -29.17 -6.64 -28.73
CA THR A 576 -29.04 -7.89 -27.97
C THR A 576 -27.61 -8.12 -27.51
N THR A 577 -26.63 -7.37 -28.02
CA THR A 577 -25.22 -7.46 -27.63
C THR A 577 -24.70 -6.14 -27.04
N PRO A 578 -23.80 -6.18 -26.03
CA PRO A 578 -23.29 -7.34 -25.31
C PRO A 578 -24.15 -7.74 -24.08
N THR A 579 -24.92 -6.80 -23.52
CA THR A 579 -25.50 -6.92 -22.17
C THR A 579 -26.62 -7.95 -22.09
N PHE A 580 -27.56 -7.93 -23.04
CA PHE A 580 -28.68 -8.87 -23.07
C PHE A 580 -28.21 -10.31 -23.35
N TYR A 581 -27.29 -10.47 -24.31
CA TYR A 581 -26.63 -11.72 -24.64
C TYR A 581 -25.89 -12.30 -23.44
N ARG A 582 -25.20 -11.47 -22.64
CA ARG A 582 -24.50 -11.92 -21.43
C ARG A 582 -25.45 -12.53 -20.39
N TRP A 583 -26.66 -11.99 -20.22
CA TRP A 583 -27.65 -12.59 -19.32
C TRP A 583 -28.12 -13.95 -19.81
N CYS A 584 -28.40 -14.08 -21.12
CA CYS A 584 -28.80 -15.34 -21.74
C CYS A 584 -27.67 -16.38 -21.70
N LYS A 585 -26.42 -15.97 -21.98
CA LYS A 585 -25.22 -16.83 -21.93
C LYS A 585 -24.96 -17.38 -20.53
N ASN A 586 -25.16 -16.58 -19.50
CA ASN A 586 -25.02 -17.03 -18.11
C ASN A 586 -26.09 -18.07 -17.74
N ALA A 587 -27.34 -17.85 -18.14
CA ALA A 587 -28.41 -18.83 -17.93
C ALA A 587 -28.16 -20.14 -18.68
N TYR A 588 -27.67 -20.06 -19.92
CA TYR A 588 -27.29 -21.20 -20.74
C TYR A 588 -26.17 -22.04 -20.10
N LYS A 589 -25.11 -21.39 -19.58
CA LYS A 589 -24.00 -22.09 -18.89
C LYS A 589 -24.44 -22.81 -17.62
N LEU A 590 -25.30 -22.18 -16.80
CA LEU A 590 -25.81 -22.78 -15.56
C LEU A 590 -26.59 -24.07 -15.78
N LEU A 591 -27.22 -24.24 -16.95
CA LEU A 591 -27.98 -25.45 -17.29
C LEU A 591 -27.09 -26.55 -17.86
N LYS A 592 -26.09 -26.21 -18.71
CA LYS A 592 -25.08 -27.19 -19.18
C LYS A 592 -24.31 -27.82 -18.02
N ASN A 593 -23.89 -27.00 -17.05
CA ASN A 593 -23.21 -27.50 -15.85
C ASN A 593 -24.10 -28.37 -14.93
N LYS A 594 -25.44 -28.36 -15.10
CA LYS A 594 -26.35 -29.26 -14.38
C LYS A 594 -26.57 -30.59 -15.11
N LEU A 595 -26.46 -30.60 -16.45
CA LEU A 595 -26.60 -31.81 -17.27
C LEU A 595 -25.30 -32.65 -17.24
N GLU A 596 -24.13 -32.02 -17.15
CA GLU A 596 -22.82 -32.70 -17.01
C GLU A 596 -22.58 -33.32 -15.62
N VAL A 597 -23.50 -33.16 -14.67
CA VAL A 597 -23.41 -33.73 -13.29
C VAL A 597 -24.34 -34.93 -13.11
N VAL A 598 -25.10 -35.32 -14.14
CA VAL A 598 -26.08 -36.43 -14.09
C VAL A 598 -25.74 -37.56 -15.09
N ASP A 599 -24.55 -37.54 -15.69
CA ASP A 599 -23.98 -38.69 -16.44
C ASP A 599 -22.79 -39.31 -15.69
#